data_AF-A0A194PQP9-F1
#
_entry.id   AF-A0A194PQP9-F1
#
_cell.length_a   1.000
_cell.length_b   1.000
_cell.length_c   1.000
_cell.angle_alpha   90.00
_cell.angle_beta   90.00
_cell.angle_gamma   90.00
#
_symmetry.space_group_name_H-M   'P 1'
#
loop_
_entity.id
_entity.type
_entity.pdbx_description
1 polymer ?
#
loop_
_entity_poly.entity_id
_entity_poly.type
_entity_poly.pdbx_seq_one_letter_code
_entity_poly.pdbx_strand_id
1 'polypeptide(L)'
;MGAQNSLVYFYNSVSLVLLGGFGNIATGHIEVWDVRACRKLGGCSAPDTTCLQWDPRGETFITATTYPRLTVGNGYKIWHYTGALMHKRSCVEKEVLLSITWQTGNFPKSELSKVPPKSIQEAPAKPAAAYRPPGARNKPSTFTLHEYEKPHRPGQNVNAAPSKQAIKQKEKREARKARKAEERAADDSPAPAAPPAPPAHNKQPFTSTGDPEKDKKIKNLNKKLSDIEKLKQQKAAGKALELNQLAKIDSEQTLLQELEKLKL
;
A
#
# COMPACT_ATOMS: atom_id res chain seq x y z
N MET A 1 -18.98 12.73 -8.38
CA MET A 1 -19.37 11.72 -7.37
C MET A 1 -19.80 10.47 -8.11
N GLY A 2 -18.91 9.49 -8.26
CA GLY A 2 -19.27 8.23 -8.91
C GLY A 2 -20.13 7.41 -7.96
N ALA A 3 -21.30 6.97 -8.42
CA ALA A 3 -22.19 6.10 -7.68
C ALA A 3 -21.43 4.81 -7.31
N GLN A 4 -20.99 4.73 -6.06
CA GLN A 4 -20.54 3.48 -5.49
C GLN A 4 -21.80 2.62 -5.39
N ASN A 5 -21.85 1.53 -6.15
CA ASN A 5 -22.80 0.44 -5.90
C ASN A 5 -22.41 -0.19 -4.56
N SER A 6 -22.72 0.52 -3.48
CA SER A 6 -22.45 0.14 -2.10
C SER A 6 -23.57 -0.79 -1.68
N LEU A 7 -23.27 -2.08 -1.69
CA LEU A 7 -24.20 -3.09 -1.19
C LEU A 7 -24.02 -3.13 0.33
N VAL A 8 -25.06 -2.73 1.07
CA VAL A 8 -25.07 -2.70 2.53
C VAL A 8 -25.96 -3.85 3.02
N TYR A 9 -25.36 -4.83 3.69
CA TYR A 9 -26.13 -5.90 4.33
C TYR A 9 -26.05 -5.79 5.85
N PHE A 10 -27.21 -5.71 6.47
CA PHE A 10 -27.37 -5.69 7.93
C PHE A 10 -27.66 -7.08 8.46
N TYR A 11 -26.91 -7.52 9.47
CA TYR A 11 -27.28 -8.68 10.27
C TYR A 11 -27.83 -8.22 11.63
N ASN A 12 -29.16 -8.23 11.73
CA ASN A 12 -29.92 -7.54 12.79
C ASN A 12 -29.66 -8.08 14.21
N SER A 13 -29.26 -9.34 14.37
CA SER A 13 -29.02 -9.90 15.71
C SER A 13 -27.66 -9.50 16.29
N VAL A 14 -26.69 -9.07 15.48
CA VAL A 14 -25.32 -8.77 15.96
C VAL A 14 -24.81 -7.37 15.54
N SER A 15 -25.67 -6.55 14.94
CA SER A 15 -25.33 -5.18 14.52
C SER A 15 -24.05 -5.11 13.66
N LEU A 16 -23.86 -6.13 12.82
CA LEU A 16 -22.78 -6.18 11.84
C LEU A 16 -23.27 -5.65 10.50
N VAL A 17 -22.39 -4.95 9.82
CA VAL A 17 -22.62 -4.40 8.47
C VAL A 17 -21.49 -4.81 7.54
N LEU A 18 -21.88 -5.29 6.35
CA LEU A 18 -20.97 -5.42 5.22
C LEU A 18 -21.08 -4.20 4.33
N LEU A 19 -19.94 -3.61 4.02
CA LEU A 19 -19.80 -2.56 3.02
C LEU A 19 -19.00 -3.13 1.86
N GLY A 20 -19.69 -3.42 0.75
CA GLY A 20 -19.07 -3.89 -0.49
C GLY A 20 -19.00 -2.78 -1.52
N GLY A 21 -17.79 -2.40 -1.93
CA GLY A 21 -17.58 -1.41 -2.99
C GLY A 21 -17.46 -2.07 -4.36
N PHE A 22 -18.59 -2.34 -5.04
CA PHE A 22 -18.60 -3.01 -6.36
C PHE A 22 -18.51 -2.04 -7.55
N GLY A 23 -18.09 -0.79 -7.33
CA GLY A 23 -17.97 0.24 -8.37
C GLY A 23 -16.87 -0.05 -9.41
N ASN A 24 -15.87 -0.87 -9.07
CA ASN A 24 -14.95 -1.50 -10.01
C ASN A 24 -14.94 -3.01 -9.69
N ILE A 25 -15.52 -3.79 -10.61
CA ILE A 25 -15.75 -5.23 -10.47
C ILE A 25 -14.42 -5.97 -10.19
N ALA A 26 -13.29 -5.42 -10.66
CA ALA A 26 -11.97 -6.02 -10.58
C ALA A 26 -11.29 -5.99 -9.19
N THR A 27 -11.68 -5.08 -8.27
CA THR A 27 -11.06 -4.98 -6.93
C THR A 27 -11.92 -5.59 -5.82
N GLY A 28 -13.25 -5.45 -5.92
CA GLY A 28 -14.21 -6.14 -5.06
C GLY A 28 -13.90 -6.06 -3.56
N HIS A 29 -13.58 -4.87 -3.05
CA HIS A 29 -13.26 -4.71 -1.62
C HIS A 29 -14.52 -4.80 -0.77
N ILE A 30 -14.47 -5.67 0.24
CA ILE A 30 -15.54 -5.86 1.22
C ILE A 30 -14.94 -5.56 2.59
N GLU A 31 -15.64 -4.72 3.35
CA GLU A 31 -15.30 -4.41 4.72
C GLU A 31 -16.43 -4.82 5.66
N VAL A 32 -16.05 -5.36 6.81
CA VAL A 32 -16.98 -5.77 7.85
C VAL A 32 -16.84 -4.81 9.03
N TRP A 33 -17.97 -4.22 9.43
CA TRP A 33 -18.05 -3.22 10.47
C TRP A 33 -18.99 -3.66 11.58
N ASP A 34 -18.58 -3.40 12.82
CA ASP A 34 -19.44 -3.45 14.00
C ASP A 34 -20.05 -2.06 14.19
N VAL A 35 -21.37 -1.95 14.03
CA VAL A 35 -22.08 -0.67 14.10
C VAL A 35 -22.19 -0.17 15.54
N ARG A 36 -22.29 -1.07 16.53
CA ARG A 36 -22.41 -0.65 17.94
C ARG A 36 -21.09 -0.11 18.46
N ALA A 37 -19.99 -0.76 18.09
CA ALA A 37 -18.65 -0.34 18.47
C ALA A 37 -18.03 0.67 17.50
N CYS A 38 -18.72 1.02 16.40
CA CYS A 38 -18.25 1.88 15.32
C CYS A 38 -16.82 1.55 14.86
N ARG A 39 -16.49 0.26 14.75
CA ARG A 39 -15.14 -0.21 14.42
C ARG A 39 -15.16 -1.23 13.29
N LYS A 40 -14.10 -1.20 12.50
CA LYS A 40 -13.84 -2.22 11.48
C LYS A 40 -13.42 -3.52 12.16
N LEU A 41 -14.12 -4.61 11.84
CA LEU A 41 -13.79 -5.97 12.31
C LEU A 41 -12.82 -6.66 11.37
N GLY A 42 -12.95 -6.41 10.07
CA GLY A 42 -12.20 -7.13 9.06
C GLY A 42 -12.43 -6.59 7.66
N GLY A 43 -11.71 -7.16 6.69
CA GLY A 43 -11.93 -6.89 5.29
C GLY A 43 -11.32 -7.97 4.41
N CYS A 44 -11.91 -8.16 3.25
CA CYS A 44 -11.45 -9.11 2.24
C CYS A 44 -11.58 -8.53 0.83
N SER A 45 -10.87 -9.12 -0.12
CA SER A 45 -11.02 -8.82 -1.54
C SER A 45 -11.69 -10.00 -2.22
N ALA A 46 -12.89 -9.75 -2.75
CA ALA A 46 -13.68 -10.69 -3.52
C ALA A 46 -14.03 -10.02 -4.87
N PRO A 47 -13.08 -10.00 -5.82
CA PRO A 47 -13.34 -9.47 -7.16
C PRO A 47 -14.45 -10.28 -7.83
N ASP A 48 -15.13 -9.67 -8.80
CA ASP A 48 -16.14 -10.33 -9.63
C ASP A 48 -17.35 -10.88 -8.86
N THR A 49 -17.57 -10.39 -7.64
CA THR A 49 -18.73 -10.80 -6.83
C THR A 49 -20.01 -10.17 -7.39
N THR A 50 -20.99 -11.01 -7.68
CA THR A 50 -22.33 -10.61 -8.14
C THR A 50 -23.40 -10.85 -7.10
N CYS A 51 -23.18 -11.79 -6.18
CA CYS A 51 -24.08 -12.14 -5.10
C CYS A 51 -23.33 -12.15 -3.78
N LEU A 52 -23.91 -11.53 -2.75
CA LEU A 52 -23.38 -11.53 -1.39
C LEU A 52 -24.52 -11.83 -0.41
N GLN A 53 -24.30 -12.74 0.53
CA GLN A 53 -25.30 -13.09 1.53
C GLN A 53 -24.67 -13.52 2.85
N TRP A 54 -25.21 -13.02 3.96
CA TRP A 54 -24.84 -13.50 5.30
C TRP A 54 -25.43 -14.88 5.60
N ASP A 55 -24.66 -15.68 6.33
CA ASP A 55 -25.14 -16.89 6.99
C ASP A 55 -26.27 -16.51 7.98
N PRO A 56 -27.36 -17.28 8.07
CA PRO A 56 -28.37 -17.16 9.12
C PRO A 56 -27.84 -17.01 10.55
N ARG A 57 -26.65 -17.55 10.86
CA ARG A 57 -25.97 -17.42 12.18
C ARG A 57 -25.09 -16.16 12.32
N GLY A 58 -24.77 -15.48 11.22
CA GLY A 58 -23.96 -14.24 11.21
C GLY A 58 -22.45 -14.42 11.42
N GLU A 59 -21.95 -15.64 11.54
CA GLU A 59 -20.51 -15.92 11.68
C GLU A 59 -19.77 -15.82 10.34
N THR A 60 -20.44 -16.20 9.26
CA THR A 60 -19.86 -16.27 7.93
C THR A 60 -20.72 -15.56 6.90
N PHE A 61 -20.13 -15.21 5.77
CA PHE A 61 -20.84 -14.69 4.62
C PHE A 61 -20.29 -15.30 3.35
N ILE A 62 -21.14 -15.39 2.33
CA ILE A 62 -20.79 -15.92 1.03
C ILE A 62 -20.67 -14.78 0.02
N THR A 63 -19.68 -14.91 -0.86
CA THR A 63 -19.55 -14.10 -2.07
C THR A 63 -19.54 -15.04 -3.25
N ALA A 64 -20.37 -14.79 -4.26
CA ALA A 64 -20.47 -15.64 -5.43
C ALA A 64 -20.47 -14.83 -6.72
N THR A 65 -19.93 -15.47 -7.75
CA THR A 65 -19.94 -15.02 -9.14
C THR A 65 -20.89 -15.93 -9.90
N THR A 66 -22.00 -15.37 -10.37
CA THR A 66 -23.12 -16.12 -10.93
C THR A 66 -23.42 -15.75 -12.39
N TYR A 67 -23.74 -16.75 -13.20
CA TYR A 67 -24.32 -16.62 -14.53
C TYR A 67 -25.82 -16.25 -14.42
N PRO A 68 -26.40 -15.42 -15.31
CA PRO A 68 -25.85 -14.87 -16.56
C PRO A 68 -25.06 -13.56 -16.40
N ARG A 69 -24.95 -13.02 -15.17
CA ARG A 69 -24.36 -11.70 -14.94
C ARG A 69 -22.89 -11.65 -15.30
N LEU A 70 -22.11 -12.67 -14.91
CA LEU A 70 -20.72 -12.84 -15.32
C LEU A 70 -20.52 -14.24 -15.89
N THR A 71 -19.90 -14.32 -17.06
CA THR A 71 -19.60 -15.58 -17.76
C THR A 71 -18.24 -16.16 -17.39
N VAL A 72 -17.36 -15.34 -16.81
CA VAL A 72 -16.00 -15.72 -16.40
C VAL A 72 -15.90 -15.72 -14.88
N GLY A 73 -15.15 -16.66 -14.31
CA GLY A 73 -14.87 -16.70 -12.87
C GLY A 73 -16.01 -17.22 -12.00
N ASN A 74 -16.98 -17.94 -12.59
CA ASN A 74 -18.11 -18.53 -11.87
C ASN A 74 -17.64 -19.39 -10.68
N GLY A 75 -18.32 -19.25 -9.55
CA GLY A 75 -17.95 -19.93 -8.30
C GLY A 75 -18.37 -19.15 -7.06
N TYR A 76 -17.97 -19.64 -5.89
CA TYR A 76 -18.25 -18.98 -4.62
C TYR A 76 -17.10 -19.12 -3.63
N LYS A 77 -17.06 -18.17 -2.70
CA LYS A 77 -16.15 -18.13 -1.56
C LYS A 77 -16.95 -17.90 -0.29
N ILE A 78 -16.59 -18.61 0.78
CA ILE A 78 -17.16 -18.45 2.11
C ILE A 78 -16.10 -17.82 3.00
N TRP A 79 -16.48 -16.72 3.62
CA TRP A 79 -15.62 -15.89 4.44
C TRP A 79 -16.16 -15.86 5.87
N HIS A 80 -15.26 -15.86 6.84
CA HIS A 80 -15.59 -15.50 8.21
C HIS A 80 -15.80 -13.98 8.31
N TYR A 81 -16.61 -13.50 9.26
CA TYR A 81 -16.85 -12.07 9.47
C TYR A 81 -15.56 -11.25 9.73
N THR A 82 -14.46 -11.90 10.14
CA THR A 82 -13.14 -11.26 10.29
C THR A 82 -12.42 -11.00 8.96
N GLY A 83 -12.96 -11.48 7.83
CA GLY A 83 -12.33 -11.43 6.51
C GLY A 83 -11.45 -12.64 6.17
N ALA A 84 -11.39 -13.66 7.05
CA ALA A 84 -10.66 -14.89 6.78
C ALA A 84 -11.39 -15.77 5.74
N LEU A 85 -10.70 -16.17 4.67
CA LEU A 85 -11.24 -17.11 3.68
C LEU A 85 -11.32 -18.52 4.27
N MET A 86 -12.53 -19.08 4.37
CA MET A 86 -12.75 -20.41 4.94
C MET A 86 -12.95 -21.47 3.86
N HIS A 87 -13.58 -21.11 2.74
CA HIS A 87 -13.84 -22.03 1.64
C HIS A 87 -13.83 -21.30 0.31
N LYS A 88 -13.37 -22.00 -0.73
CA LYS A 88 -13.41 -21.52 -2.10
C LYS A 88 -13.78 -22.68 -3.01
N ARG A 89 -14.73 -22.43 -3.90
CA ARG A 89 -15.04 -23.31 -5.02
C ARG A 89 -15.13 -22.49 -6.30
N SER A 90 -14.31 -22.83 -7.27
CA SER A 90 -14.41 -22.31 -8.63
C SER A 90 -15.11 -23.35 -9.50
N CYS A 91 -16.02 -22.91 -10.36
CA CYS A 91 -16.66 -23.77 -11.35
C CYS A 91 -15.65 -24.09 -12.48
N VAL A 92 -15.68 -25.33 -12.96
CA VAL A 92 -14.87 -25.77 -14.11
C VAL A 92 -15.48 -25.21 -15.40
N GLU A 93 -14.74 -25.12 -16.51
CA GLU A 93 -15.15 -24.49 -17.78
C GLU A 93 -16.55 -24.88 -18.34
N LYS A 94 -17.09 -26.04 -17.96
CA LYS A 94 -18.42 -26.50 -18.41
C LYS A 94 -19.51 -26.36 -17.34
N GLU A 95 -19.17 -25.89 -16.15
CA GLU A 95 -20.08 -25.65 -15.04
C GLU A 95 -20.33 -24.15 -14.88
N VAL A 96 -21.60 -23.77 -14.70
CA VAL A 96 -21.98 -22.40 -14.39
C VAL A 96 -22.72 -22.36 -13.06
N LEU A 97 -22.44 -21.35 -12.25
CA LEU A 97 -23.15 -21.13 -11.01
C LEU A 97 -24.35 -20.22 -11.29
N LEU A 98 -25.56 -20.76 -11.26
CA LEU A 98 -26.78 -19.97 -11.51
C LEU A 98 -27.21 -19.17 -10.27
N SER A 99 -27.24 -19.84 -9.12
CA SER A 99 -27.62 -19.22 -7.85
C SER A 99 -27.01 -19.98 -6.69
N ILE A 100 -26.91 -19.31 -5.55
CA ILE A 100 -26.48 -19.90 -4.29
C ILE A 100 -27.21 -19.19 -3.15
N THR A 101 -27.70 -19.95 -2.20
CA THR A 101 -28.43 -19.45 -1.03
C THR A 101 -28.11 -20.32 0.18
N TRP A 102 -28.13 -19.70 1.35
CA TRP A 102 -28.06 -20.45 2.60
C TRP A 102 -29.33 -21.27 2.82
N GLN A 103 -29.18 -22.48 3.35
CA GLN A 103 -30.33 -23.30 3.73
C GLN A 103 -31.12 -22.57 4.82
N THR A 104 -32.43 -22.44 4.62
CA THR A 104 -33.32 -21.88 5.63
C THR A 104 -33.57 -22.92 6.72
N GLY A 105 -33.47 -22.50 7.98
CA GLY A 105 -33.59 -23.42 9.10
C GLY A 105 -33.46 -22.72 10.45
N ASN A 106 -33.87 -23.41 11.50
CA ASN A 106 -33.72 -22.94 12.87
C ASN A 106 -32.33 -23.31 13.39
N PHE A 107 -31.36 -22.43 13.16
CA PHE A 107 -30.01 -22.61 13.65
C PHE A 107 -29.88 -22.05 15.07
N PRO A 108 -29.21 -22.76 16.00
CA PRO A 108 -28.92 -22.20 17.31
C PRO A 108 -28.13 -20.90 17.13
N LYS A 109 -28.52 -19.86 17.87
CA LYS A 109 -27.74 -18.62 17.94
C LYS A 109 -26.36 -18.97 18.50
N SER A 110 -25.34 -18.88 17.67
CA SER A 110 -23.98 -18.98 18.17
C SER A 110 -23.51 -17.63 18.61
N GLU A 111 -22.88 -17.60 19.79
CA GLU A 111 -22.04 -16.48 20.17
C GLU A 111 -20.94 -16.40 19.12
N LEU A 112 -20.84 -15.27 18.41
CA LEU A 112 -19.85 -15.07 17.37
C LEU A 112 -18.47 -15.50 17.89
N SER A 113 -17.93 -16.57 17.32
CA SER A 113 -16.59 -17.03 17.67
C SER A 113 -15.60 -15.93 17.36
N LYS A 114 -15.06 -15.30 18.41
CA LYS A 114 -14.02 -14.25 18.30
C LYS A 114 -12.69 -14.80 17.77
N VAL A 115 -12.55 -16.13 17.70
CA VAL A 115 -11.34 -16.79 17.23
C VAL A 115 -11.37 -16.83 15.71
N PRO A 116 -10.44 -16.14 15.02
CA PRO A 116 -10.37 -16.20 13.56
C PRO A 116 -10.01 -17.63 13.12
N PRO A 117 -10.79 -18.24 12.21
CA PRO A 117 -10.46 -19.56 11.68
C PRO A 117 -9.19 -19.50 10.82
N LYS A 118 -8.53 -20.65 10.65
CA LYS A 118 -7.37 -20.78 9.77
C LYS A 118 -7.77 -20.38 8.34
N SER A 119 -7.24 -19.26 7.86
CA SER A 119 -7.52 -18.76 6.52
C SER A 119 -6.84 -19.62 5.47
N ILE A 120 -7.57 -19.99 4.42
CA ILE A 120 -6.99 -20.55 3.21
C ILE A 120 -6.20 -19.41 2.53
N GLN A 121 -4.87 -19.51 2.50
CA GLN A 121 -4.02 -18.56 1.78
C GLN A 121 -4.18 -18.78 0.27
N GLU A 122 -4.78 -17.83 -0.43
CA GLU A 122 -4.71 -17.80 -1.89
C GLU A 122 -3.31 -17.33 -2.30
N ALA A 123 -2.64 -18.10 -3.16
CA ALA A 123 -1.44 -17.61 -3.83
C ALA A 123 -1.83 -16.35 -4.64
N PRO A 124 -1.09 -15.24 -4.51
CA PRO A 124 -1.41 -14.02 -5.23
C PRO A 124 -1.38 -14.32 -6.73
N ALA A 125 -2.50 -14.05 -7.42
CA ALA A 125 -2.55 -14.14 -8.86
C ALA A 125 -1.46 -13.23 -9.44
N LYS A 126 -0.62 -13.77 -10.33
CA LYS A 126 0.41 -12.98 -11.01
C LYS A 126 -0.27 -11.77 -11.65
N PRO A 127 0.25 -10.54 -11.48
CA PRO A 127 -0.36 -9.37 -12.07
C PRO A 127 -0.46 -9.61 -13.58
N ALA A 128 -1.69 -9.50 -14.12
CA ALA A 128 -1.92 -9.59 -15.55
C ALA A 128 -1.01 -8.56 -16.22
N ALA A 129 -0.05 -9.04 -17.02
CA ALA A 129 0.88 -8.18 -17.70
C ALA A 129 0.09 -7.16 -18.53
N ALA A 130 0.46 -5.87 -18.42
CA ALA A 130 -0.14 -4.81 -19.22
C ALA A 130 -0.21 -5.24 -20.69
N TYR A 131 -1.39 -5.12 -21.30
CA TYR A 131 -1.65 -5.58 -22.66
C TYR A 131 -0.61 -5.01 -23.63
N ARG A 132 0.16 -5.89 -24.26
CA ARG A 132 1.12 -5.50 -25.31
C ARG A 132 0.50 -5.78 -26.66
N PRO A 133 0.43 -4.80 -27.56
CA PRO A 133 -0.15 -5.00 -28.88
C PRO A 133 0.64 -6.06 -29.67
N PRO A 134 0.00 -6.79 -30.61
CA PRO A 134 0.59 -7.94 -31.28
C PRO A 134 1.97 -7.69 -31.91
N GLY A 135 2.20 -6.51 -32.50
CA GLY A 135 3.48 -6.13 -33.13
C GLY A 135 4.60 -5.69 -32.18
N ALA A 136 4.32 -5.57 -30.88
CA ALA A 136 5.29 -5.21 -29.84
C ALA A 136 5.61 -6.37 -28.89
N ARG A 137 5.03 -7.55 -29.15
CA ARG A 137 5.36 -8.79 -28.45
C ARG A 137 6.84 -9.09 -28.73
N ASN A 138 7.66 -9.15 -27.68
CA ASN A 138 9.13 -9.38 -27.70
C ASN A 138 10.04 -8.15 -27.96
N LYS A 139 9.52 -6.93 -28.10
CA LYS A 139 10.39 -5.73 -28.07
C LYS A 139 10.56 -5.25 -26.62
N PRO A 140 11.79 -4.95 -26.15
CA PRO A 140 11.97 -4.31 -24.85
C PRO A 140 11.29 -2.95 -24.87
N SER A 141 10.60 -2.63 -23.76
CA SER A 141 9.85 -1.38 -23.61
C SER A 141 10.80 -0.20 -23.41
N THR A 142 11.21 0.49 -24.48
CA THR A 142 11.96 1.76 -24.41
C THR A 142 10.97 2.93 -24.25
N PHE A 143 10.15 2.90 -23.21
CA PHE A 143 9.30 4.05 -22.89
C PHE A 143 9.52 4.47 -21.45
N THR A 144 10.43 5.42 -21.29
CA THR A 144 10.66 6.17 -20.05
C THR A 144 9.90 7.50 -20.19
N LEU A 145 8.75 7.62 -19.51
CA LEU A 145 7.88 8.81 -19.56
C LEU A 145 8.50 10.08 -18.93
N HIS A 146 9.72 10.00 -18.37
CA HIS A 146 10.45 11.14 -17.82
C HIS A 146 11.87 11.25 -18.40
N GLU A 147 12.01 11.14 -19.72
CA GLU A 147 13.21 11.63 -20.41
C GLU A 147 13.03 13.13 -20.69
N TYR A 148 12.97 13.93 -19.63
CA TYR A 148 13.05 15.37 -19.72
C TYR A 148 14.49 15.72 -20.13
N GLU A 149 14.68 15.80 -21.45
CA GLU A 149 15.57 16.70 -22.17
C GLU A 149 16.92 17.00 -21.50
N LYS A 150 17.91 16.11 -21.70
CA LYS A 150 19.31 16.51 -21.58
C LYS A 150 19.62 17.52 -22.70
N PRO A 151 20.28 18.66 -22.42
CA PRO A 151 20.54 19.68 -23.44
C PRO A 151 21.35 19.08 -24.61
N HIS A 152 20.75 19.06 -25.79
CA HIS A 152 21.40 18.59 -27.01
C HIS A 152 22.48 19.62 -27.42
N ARG A 153 23.75 19.21 -27.41
CA ARG A 153 24.81 19.98 -28.09
C ARG A 153 24.72 19.65 -29.59
N PRO A 154 24.62 20.65 -30.49
CA PRO A 154 24.58 20.41 -31.92
C PRO A 154 25.87 19.69 -32.38
N GLY A 155 25.73 18.50 -32.99
CA GLY A 155 26.83 17.79 -33.65
C GLY A 155 27.13 16.36 -33.20
N GLN A 156 26.40 15.79 -32.23
CA GLN A 156 26.63 14.40 -31.80
C GLN A 156 25.68 13.42 -32.51
N ASN A 157 26.23 12.63 -33.43
CA ASN A 157 25.51 11.56 -34.12
C ASN A 157 25.17 10.42 -33.14
N VAL A 158 23.88 10.11 -32.99
CA VAL A 158 23.32 9.10 -32.06
C VAL A 158 23.44 7.65 -32.55
N ASN A 159 24.03 7.40 -33.73
CA ASN A 159 24.14 6.06 -34.32
C ASN A 159 25.58 5.50 -34.45
N ALA A 160 26.56 6.07 -33.76
CA ALA A 160 27.91 5.49 -33.72
C ALA A 160 28.04 4.48 -32.57
N ALA A 161 28.21 3.20 -32.91
CA ALA A 161 28.59 2.17 -31.95
C ALA A 161 29.89 2.59 -31.21
N PRO A 162 29.97 2.44 -29.88
CA PRO A 162 31.14 2.89 -29.13
C PRO A 162 32.37 2.09 -29.56
N SER A 163 33.47 2.80 -29.88
CA SER A 163 34.72 2.16 -30.28
C SER A 163 35.24 1.22 -29.18
N LYS A 164 35.95 0.15 -29.57
CA LYS A 164 36.50 -0.87 -28.65
C LYS A 164 37.30 -0.27 -27.48
N GLN A 165 37.86 0.92 -27.64
CA GLN A 165 38.58 1.62 -26.58
C GLN A 165 37.65 2.24 -25.52
N ALA A 166 36.46 2.70 -25.90
CA ALA A 166 35.47 3.28 -24.98
C ALA A 166 34.86 2.21 -24.05
N ILE A 167 34.65 0.99 -24.56
CA ILE A 167 34.17 -0.15 -23.78
C ILE A 167 35.21 -0.55 -22.73
N LYS A 168 36.50 -0.64 -23.13
CA LYS A 168 37.60 -1.01 -22.23
C LYS A 168 37.83 0.03 -21.12
N GLN A 169 37.61 1.32 -21.39
CA GLN A 169 37.69 2.37 -20.37
C GLN A 169 36.50 2.35 -19.40
N LYS A 170 35.30 2.03 -19.89
CA LYS A 170 34.10 1.88 -19.05
C LYS A 170 34.25 0.71 -18.08
N GLU A 171 34.72 -0.44 -18.57
CA GLU A 171 34.95 -1.64 -17.76
C GLU A 171 36.05 -1.42 -16.70
N LYS A 172 37.13 -0.71 -17.05
CA LYS A 172 38.18 -0.32 -16.08
C LYS A 172 37.65 0.62 -14.99
N ARG A 173 36.69 1.49 -15.32
CA ARG A 173 36.07 2.42 -14.36
C ARG A 173 35.07 1.71 -13.45
N GLU A 174 34.34 0.74 -13.97
CA GLU A 174 33.43 -0.11 -13.18
C GLU A 174 34.20 -1.04 -12.25
N ALA A 175 35.31 -1.65 -12.71
CA ALA A 175 36.19 -2.47 -11.86
C ALA A 175 36.82 -1.66 -10.71
N ARG A 176 37.22 -0.40 -10.96
CA ARG A 176 37.73 0.48 -9.90
C ARG A 176 36.64 0.88 -8.89
N LYS A 177 35.40 1.01 -9.34
CA LYS A 177 34.26 1.32 -8.48
C LYS A 177 33.83 0.11 -7.64
N ALA A 178 33.90 -1.10 -8.20
CA ALA A 178 33.68 -2.36 -7.49
C ALA A 178 34.74 -2.57 -6.39
N ARG A 179 36.03 -2.41 -6.71
CA ARG A 179 37.11 -2.50 -5.69
C ARG A 179 36.95 -1.49 -4.55
N LYS A 180 36.55 -0.25 -4.85
CA LYS A 180 36.32 0.78 -3.83
C LYS A 180 35.06 0.50 -2.98
N ALA A 181 34.09 -0.26 -3.50
CA ALA A 181 32.93 -0.70 -2.75
C ALA A 181 33.27 -1.90 -1.84
N GLU A 182 34.13 -2.79 -2.31
CA GLU A 182 34.62 -3.96 -1.57
C GLU A 182 35.58 -3.55 -0.42
N GLU A 183 36.45 -2.57 -0.66
CA GLU A 183 37.33 -1.97 0.36
C GLU A 183 36.54 -1.22 1.44
N ARG A 184 35.35 -0.70 1.12
CA ARG A 184 34.41 -0.10 2.09
C ARG A 184 33.59 -1.12 2.88
N ALA A 185 33.58 -2.39 2.45
CA ALA A 185 32.86 -3.47 3.12
C ALA A 185 33.76 -4.32 4.02
N ALA A 186 35.08 -4.20 3.89
CA ALA A 186 36.07 -4.97 4.66
C ALA A 186 36.56 -4.26 5.95
N ASP A 187 36.15 -3.02 6.21
CA ASP A 187 36.46 -2.26 7.43
C ASP A 187 35.25 -2.23 8.39
N ASP A 188 34.72 -3.41 8.71
CA ASP A 188 33.82 -3.60 9.85
C ASP A 188 34.23 -4.88 10.59
N SER A 189 35.04 -4.70 11.64
CA SER A 189 35.22 -5.68 12.70
C SER A 189 34.90 -5.04 14.05
N PRO A 190 34.31 -5.79 14.99
CA PRO A 190 33.43 -5.24 16.01
C PRO A 190 34.19 -4.91 17.31
N ALA A 191 33.81 -3.80 17.96
CA ALA A 191 34.27 -3.46 19.31
C ALA A 191 33.09 -3.38 20.31
N PRO A 192 33.30 -3.66 21.61
CA PRO A 192 32.28 -4.19 22.51
C PRO A 192 31.70 -3.18 23.53
N ALA A 193 30.52 -3.56 24.06
CA ALA A 193 29.91 -3.28 25.38
C ALA A 193 29.78 -1.83 25.94
N ALA A 194 28.55 -1.48 26.36
CA ALA A 194 28.06 -0.27 27.06
C ALA A 194 28.54 -0.12 28.54
N PRO A 195 28.12 0.85 29.41
CA PRO A 195 27.22 2.06 29.36
C PRO A 195 27.90 3.32 30.06
N PRO A 196 27.27 4.44 30.57
CA PRO A 196 25.86 4.83 30.80
C PRO A 196 25.40 6.27 30.37
N ALA A 197 24.09 6.55 30.53
CA ALA A 197 23.31 7.81 30.31
C ALA A 197 23.79 9.01 31.18
N PRO A 198 23.44 10.33 30.96
CA PRO A 198 22.11 10.94 30.66
C PRO A 198 22.21 12.24 29.75
N PRO A 199 21.26 13.22 29.65
CA PRO A 199 19.88 13.34 30.15
C PRO A 199 18.81 13.67 29.06
N ALA A 200 17.56 13.67 29.52
CA ALA A 200 16.30 13.94 28.85
C ALA A 200 16.31 15.04 27.77
N HIS A 201 15.85 14.67 26.57
CA HIS A 201 15.40 15.65 25.57
C HIS A 201 14.06 16.23 25.99
N ASN A 202 14.08 17.53 26.26
CA ASN A 202 12.98 18.40 26.61
C ASN A 202 11.82 18.27 25.61
N LYS A 203 10.78 17.49 25.96
CA LYS A 203 9.50 17.54 25.24
C LYS A 203 8.82 18.84 25.63
N GLN A 204 8.91 19.82 24.75
CA GLN A 204 8.11 21.05 24.83
C GLN A 204 6.64 20.69 25.13
N PRO A 205 6.02 21.31 26.15
CA PRO A 205 4.64 21.00 26.51
C PRO A 205 3.69 21.26 25.33
N PHE A 206 2.84 20.28 25.07
CA PHE A 206 1.76 20.38 24.08
C PHE A 206 0.75 21.41 24.60
N THR A 207 0.83 22.63 24.11
CA THR A 207 -0.20 23.65 24.29
C THR A 207 -1.34 23.33 23.31
N SER A 208 -2.38 22.69 23.83
CA SER A 208 -3.62 22.42 23.09
C SER A 208 -4.33 23.76 22.83
N THR A 209 -4.35 24.21 21.58
CA THR A 209 -4.96 25.50 21.16
C THR A 209 -6.50 25.43 21.12
N GLY A 210 -7.11 24.33 21.55
CA GLY A 210 -8.57 24.16 21.65
C GLY A 210 -9.29 23.83 20.33
N ASP A 211 -8.62 24.00 19.18
CA ASP A 211 -9.14 23.66 17.85
C ASP A 211 -8.47 22.40 17.27
N PRO A 212 -9.22 21.34 16.93
CA PRO A 212 -8.66 20.07 16.45
C PRO A 212 -7.95 20.17 15.08
N GLU A 213 -8.22 21.20 14.29
CA GLU A 213 -7.54 21.45 13.01
C GLU A 213 -6.17 22.11 13.19
N LYS A 214 -6.04 23.03 14.16
CA LYS A 214 -4.77 23.70 14.47
C LYS A 214 -3.77 22.71 15.06
N ASP A 215 -4.22 21.81 15.94
CA ASP A 215 -3.37 20.79 16.55
C ASP A 215 -2.77 19.80 15.54
N LYS A 216 -3.54 19.43 14.50
CA LYS A 216 -3.05 18.58 13.40
C LYS A 216 -1.97 19.30 12.59
N LYS A 217 -2.16 20.60 12.31
CA LYS A 217 -1.16 21.42 11.60
C LYS A 217 0.10 21.59 12.43
N ILE A 218 -0.01 21.84 13.74
CA ILE A 218 1.13 21.94 14.67
C ILE A 218 1.92 20.62 14.72
N LYS A 219 1.25 19.45 14.77
CA LYS A 219 1.93 18.14 14.73
C LYS A 219 2.69 17.92 13.41
N ASN A 220 2.09 18.30 12.28
CA ASN A 220 2.71 18.17 10.97
C ASN A 220 3.91 19.11 10.80
N LEU A 221 3.83 20.36 11.29
CA LEU A 221 4.93 21.32 11.27
C LEU A 221 6.09 20.88 12.17
N ASN A 222 5.82 20.41 13.39
CA ASN A 222 6.85 19.84 14.27
C ASN A 222 7.59 18.66 13.64
N LYS A 223 6.86 17.79 12.94
CA LYS A 223 7.48 16.67 12.22
C LYS A 223 8.42 17.15 11.11
N LYS A 224 8.00 18.13 10.31
CA LYS A 224 8.83 18.74 9.26
C LYS A 224 10.09 19.40 9.83
N LEU A 225 9.98 20.09 10.97
CA LEU A 225 11.13 20.70 11.65
C LEU A 225 12.13 19.65 12.15
N SER A 226 11.67 18.54 12.72
CA SER A 226 12.55 17.43 13.13
C SER A 226 13.29 16.78 11.95
N ASP A 227 12.62 16.65 10.80
CA ASP A 227 13.27 16.12 9.59
C ASP A 227 14.33 17.10 9.03
N ILE A 228 14.07 18.41 9.11
CA ILE A 228 15.06 19.44 8.74
C ILE A 228 16.25 19.45 9.70
N GLU A 229 16.02 19.28 11.01
CA GLU A 229 17.10 19.18 12.01
C GLU A 229 18.04 18.00 11.70
N LYS A 230 17.49 16.85 11.30
CA LYS A 230 18.29 15.71 10.84
C LYS A 230 19.07 16.02 9.56
N LEU A 231 18.49 16.78 8.62
CA LEU A 231 19.19 17.24 7.42
C LEU A 231 20.34 18.20 7.78
N LYS A 232 20.16 19.09 8.75
CA LYS A 232 21.23 19.96 9.28
C LYS A 232 22.35 19.16 9.95
N GLN A 233 22.02 18.14 10.74
CA GLN A 233 23.03 17.25 11.34
C GLN A 233 23.82 16.50 10.25
N GLN A 234 23.17 16.05 9.18
CA GLN A 234 23.85 15.45 8.02
C GLN A 234 24.74 16.45 7.27
N LYS A 235 24.33 17.73 7.18
CA LYS A 235 25.18 18.82 6.65
C LYS A 235 26.44 18.99 7.50
N ALA A 236 26.27 19.04 8.82
CA ALA A 236 27.37 19.20 9.78
C ALA A 236 28.33 18.00 9.78
N ALA A 237 27.81 16.78 9.54
CA ALA A 237 28.60 15.56 9.38
C ALA A 237 29.37 15.48 8.03
N GLY A 238 29.38 16.56 7.22
CA GLY A 238 30.14 16.64 5.98
C GLY A 238 29.55 15.83 4.81
N LYS A 239 28.30 15.36 4.93
CA LYS A 239 27.63 14.63 3.85
C LYS A 239 27.17 15.61 2.78
N ALA A 240 27.49 15.32 1.51
CA ALA A 240 27.01 16.12 0.38
C ALA A 240 25.48 16.05 0.30
N LEU A 241 24.81 17.15 0.62
CA LEU A 241 23.36 17.29 0.50
C LEU A 241 23.00 17.75 -0.91
N GLU A 242 21.93 17.18 -1.46
CA GLU A 242 21.40 17.61 -2.75
C GLU A 242 20.76 19.01 -2.64
N LEU A 243 20.72 19.76 -3.74
CA LEU A 243 20.17 21.13 -3.79
C LEU A 243 18.73 21.22 -3.23
N ASN A 244 17.93 20.16 -3.41
CA ASN A 244 16.58 20.04 -2.85
C ASN A 244 16.55 19.98 -1.32
N GLN A 245 17.56 19.35 -0.69
CA GLN A 245 17.67 19.25 0.77
C GLN A 245 18.16 20.57 1.39
N LEU A 246 19.03 21.30 0.69
CA LEU A 246 19.42 22.66 1.09
C LEU A 246 18.22 23.61 1.06
N ALA A 247 17.41 23.59 0.01
CA ALA A 247 16.18 24.38 -0.07
C ALA A 247 15.19 24.07 1.06
N LYS A 248 15.13 22.81 1.53
CA LYS A 248 14.32 22.43 2.71
C LYS A 248 14.87 23.00 4.01
N ILE A 249 16.20 23.04 4.16
CA ILE A 249 16.85 23.67 5.31
C ILE A 249 16.58 25.18 5.30
N ASP A 250 16.60 25.83 4.15
CA ASP A 250 16.34 27.27 4.04
C ASP A 250 14.87 27.62 4.38
N SER A 251 13.93 26.72 4.09
CA SER A 251 12.50 26.88 4.41
C SER A 251 12.14 26.74 5.90
N GLU A 252 13.10 26.37 6.75
CA GLU A 252 12.90 26.15 8.19
C GLU A 252 12.37 27.39 8.92
N GLN A 253 12.91 28.57 8.60
CA GLN A 253 12.51 29.84 9.22
C GLN A 253 11.04 30.15 8.96
N THR A 254 10.58 29.88 7.73
CA THR A 254 9.17 30.04 7.36
C THR A 254 8.26 29.09 8.13
N LEU A 255 8.68 27.83 8.33
CA LEU A 255 7.91 26.83 9.08
C LEU A 255 7.86 27.16 10.59
N LEU A 256 8.90 27.76 11.15
CA LEU A 256 8.90 28.23 12.55
C LEU A 256 7.93 29.40 12.74
N GLN A 257 7.91 30.37 11.83
CA GLN A 257 6.95 31.48 11.86
C GLN A 257 5.50 31.01 11.70
N GLU A 258 5.25 30.01 10.83
CA GLU A 258 3.92 29.41 10.68
C GLU A 258 3.49 28.67 11.94
N LEU A 259 4.43 27.99 12.61
CA LEU A 259 4.18 27.30 13.89
C LEU A 259 3.87 28.31 15.01
N GLU A 260 4.60 29.41 15.11
CA GLU A 260 4.33 30.48 16.08
C GLU A 260 2.95 31.12 15.87
N LYS A 261 2.58 31.42 14.62
CA LYS A 261 1.24 31.95 14.27
C LYS A 261 0.09 31.02 14.63
N LEU A 262 0.33 29.70 14.67
CA LEU A 262 -0.67 28.71 15.05
C LEU A 262 -0.73 28.45 16.56
N LYS A 263 0.29 28.89 17.32
CA LYS A 263 0.34 28.80 18.78
C LYS A 263 -0.23 30.03 19.50
N LEU A 264 -0.32 31.17 18.80
CA LEU A 264 -0.97 32.41 19.27
C LEU A 264 -2.50 32.30 19.13
#